data_AF-A0A950GW32-F1
#
_entry.id   AF-A0A950GW32-F1
#
_cell.length_a   1.000
_cell.length_b   1.000
_cell.length_c   1.000
_cell.angle_alpha   90.00
_cell.angle_beta   90.00
_cell.angle_gamma   90.00
#
_symmetry.space_group_name_H-M   'P 1'
#
loop_
_entity.id
_entity.type
_entity.pdbx_description
1 polymer ?
#
loop_
_entity_poly.entity_id
_entity_poly.type
_entity_poly.pdbx_seq_one_letter_code
_entity_poly.pdbx_strand_id
1 'polypeptide(L)'
;MEGSAHRQEIANSMLGALLAHVRAVSGLEAVDRVLAEAGETRSSEDLRDPTGWSSYLQALALFTAAARVLGDPDVGRKAGIEVLRQYAGSEIISLLRSFGSLGEMMRVYPAVQAKQSTITQSEVLEVGDEHCVISVTTNAEITRNRLFCGYTCGALSQMPVLFGMEPAIVVEPECQTRGDGRCLYEMRWDPRSSFEANLEKELDYLREELQVLTRRFRSLEAVAQELSSARDVDSVLETITRHAGVAVRAPRYLLAARLPGDRSPRVHSVGFGDEEAKTAAAQVLAAGAEEDEGSRLVVDVASARTHFGRLAAFYPEGYGFLPQERSLLLAYAGHAAAA
;
A
#
# COMPACT_ATOMS: atom_id res chain seq x y z
N MET A 1 -10.54 -22.43 -15.98
CA MET A 1 -9.60 -22.24 -14.85
C MET A 1 -8.79 -20.98 -15.15
N GLU A 2 -9.49 -19.84 -15.27
CA GLU A 2 -9.01 -18.63 -15.98
C GLU A 2 -9.16 -17.33 -15.16
N GLY A 3 -9.46 -17.42 -13.85
CA GLY A 3 -9.73 -16.25 -13.00
C GLY A 3 -8.66 -15.89 -11.97
N SER A 4 -7.51 -16.59 -11.93
CA SER A 4 -6.54 -16.48 -10.82
C SER A 4 -5.42 -15.47 -11.05
N ALA A 5 -5.15 -15.03 -12.28
CA ALA A 5 -3.93 -14.30 -12.61
C ALA A 5 -3.95 -12.79 -12.29
N HIS A 6 -5.11 -12.22 -11.94
CA HIS A 6 -5.25 -10.75 -11.76
C HIS A 6 -5.86 -10.31 -10.43
N ARG A 7 -6.00 -11.20 -9.44
CA ARG A 7 -6.54 -10.81 -8.13
C ARG A 7 -5.47 -10.06 -7.31
N GLN A 8 -5.66 -8.76 -7.17
CA GLN A 8 -4.79 -7.88 -6.39
C GLN A 8 -5.19 -7.93 -4.91
N GLU A 9 -4.77 -9.02 -4.24
CA GLU A 9 -5.23 -9.36 -2.89
C GLU A 9 -4.24 -8.93 -1.81
N ILE A 10 -2.95 -9.12 -2.06
CA ILE A 10 -1.85 -8.82 -1.15
C ILE A 10 -0.84 -7.90 -1.85
N ALA A 11 -0.48 -6.79 -1.20
CA ALA A 11 0.50 -5.87 -1.73
C ALA A 11 1.91 -6.49 -1.69
N ASN A 12 2.71 -6.24 -2.73
CA ASN A 12 4.09 -6.73 -2.80
C ASN A 12 5.00 -6.10 -1.74
N SER A 13 4.62 -4.99 -1.09
CA SER A 13 5.35 -4.48 0.09
C SER A 13 5.45 -5.54 1.20
N MET A 14 4.42 -6.37 1.38
CA MET A 14 4.42 -7.49 2.31
C MET A 14 5.41 -8.58 1.88
N LEU A 15 5.45 -8.90 0.59
CA LEU A 15 6.36 -9.91 0.03
C LEU A 15 7.81 -9.41 0.05
N GLY A 16 8.03 -8.14 -0.26
CA GLY A 16 9.33 -7.52 -0.18
C GLY A 16 9.90 -7.54 1.24
N ALA A 17 9.06 -7.30 2.26
CA ALA A 17 9.46 -7.43 3.66
C ALA A 17 9.87 -8.86 4.01
N LEU A 18 9.10 -9.86 3.55
CA LEU A 18 9.43 -11.28 3.72
C LEU A 18 10.77 -11.63 3.06
N LEU A 19 10.97 -11.26 1.79
CA LEU A 19 12.20 -11.58 1.05
C LEU A 19 13.41 -10.84 1.61
N ALA A 20 13.23 -9.60 2.09
CA ALA A 20 14.27 -8.86 2.80
C ALA A 20 14.68 -9.58 4.09
N HIS A 21 13.71 -10.08 4.86
CA HIS A 21 13.98 -10.87 6.05
C HIS A 21 14.74 -12.17 5.73
N VAL A 22 14.27 -12.94 4.74
CA VAL A 22 14.95 -14.18 4.28
C VAL A 22 16.40 -13.89 3.88
N ARG A 23 16.61 -12.83 3.09
CA ARG A 23 17.95 -12.41 2.66
C ARG A 23 18.84 -12.04 3.84
N ALA A 24 18.32 -11.31 4.82
CA ALA A 24 19.07 -10.88 5.99
C ALA A 24 19.52 -12.06 6.86
N VAL A 25 18.67 -13.10 6.97
CA VAL A 25 18.94 -14.27 7.83
C VAL A 25 19.79 -15.33 7.12
N SER A 26 19.60 -15.55 5.82
CA SER A 26 20.18 -16.71 5.11
C SER A 26 20.72 -16.41 3.71
N GLY A 27 20.85 -15.13 3.34
CA GLY A 27 21.49 -14.72 2.09
C GLY A 27 20.61 -14.88 0.83
N LEU A 28 21.21 -14.59 -0.33
CA LEU A 28 20.51 -14.58 -1.61
C LEU A 28 20.10 -15.98 -2.08
N GLU A 29 20.92 -17.00 -1.84
CA GLU A 29 20.57 -18.38 -2.20
C GLU A 29 19.30 -18.87 -1.50
N ALA A 30 19.05 -18.42 -0.27
CA ALA A 30 17.82 -18.74 0.44
C ALA A 30 16.60 -18.07 -0.20
N VAL A 31 16.74 -16.86 -0.74
CA VAL A 31 15.68 -16.20 -1.51
C VAL A 31 15.34 -17.02 -2.75
N ASP A 32 16.34 -17.45 -3.51
CA ASP A 32 16.11 -18.25 -4.73
C ASP A 32 15.43 -19.60 -4.41
N ARG A 33 15.82 -20.26 -3.31
CA ARG A 33 15.13 -21.47 -2.83
C ARG A 33 13.67 -21.20 -2.47
N VAL A 34 13.38 -20.10 -1.77
CA VAL A 34 12.00 -19.72 -1.42
C VAL A 34 11.16 -19.50 -2.67
N LEU A 35 11.69 -18.79 -3.68
CA LEU A 35 10.97 -18.57 -4.93
C LEU A 35 10.70 -19.89 -5.66
N ALA A 36 11.71 -20.77 -5.75
CA ALA A 36 11.58 -22.07 -6.39
C ALA A 36 10.57 -22.98 -5.67
N GLU A 37 10.62 -23.07 -4.34
CA GLU A 37 9.68 -23.87 -3.54
C GLU A 37 8.25 -23.34 -3.59
N ALA A 38 8.08 -22.02 -3.72
CA ALA A 38 6.76 -21.40 -3.88
C ALA A 38 6.19 -21.53 -5.30
N GLY A 39 6.98 -22.01 -6.27
CA GLY A 39 6.60 -22.02 -7.69
C GLY A 39 6.47 -20.61 -8.27
N GLU A 40 7.17 -19.63 -7.71
CA GLU A 40 7.13 -18.25 -8.15
C GLU A 40 8.03 -18.05 -9.37
N THR A 41 7.48 -17.40 -10.39
CA THR A 41 8.15 -17.22 -11.70
C THR A 41 8.63 -15.80 -11.91
N ARG A 42 8.08 -14.85 -11.15
CA ARG A 42 8.52 -13.45 -11.13
C ARG A 42 9.87 -13.34 -10.43
N SER A 43 10.63 -12.32 -10.82
CA SER A 43 11.92 -12.06 -10.17
C SER A 43 11.72 -11.54 -8.74
N SER A 44 12.76 -11.67 -7.90
CA SER A 44 12.77 -11.04 -6.58
C SER A 44 12.65 -9.52 -6.65
N GLU A 45 13.01 -8.90 -7.76
CA GLU A 45 12.88 -7.46 -7.99
C GLU A 45 11.41 -7.08 -8.23
N ASP A 46 10.71 -7.82 -9.10
CA ASP A 46 9.28 -7.61 -9.36
C ASP A 46 8.43 -7.77 -8.09
N LEU A 47 8.77 -8.75 -7.24
CA LEU A 47 8.08 -9.00 -5.98
C LEU A 47 8.40 -7.98 -4.88
N ARG A 48 9.46 -7.19 -5.06
CA ARG A 48 9.83 -6.09 -4.17
C ARG A 48 9.32 -4.74 -4.67
N ASP A 49 8.80 -4.67 -5.89
CA ASP A 49 8.14 -3.47 -6.38
C ASP A 49 6.95 -3.16 -5.46
N PRO A 50 6.98 -2.05 -4.72
CA PRO A 50 5.93 -1.73 -3.76
C PRO A 50 4.58 -1.38 -4.43
N THR A 51 4.55 -1.20 -5.75
CA THR A 51 3.33 -0.95 -6.54
C THR A 51 2.65 -2.24 -6.97
N GLY A 52 3.38 -3.35 -6.94
CA GLY A 52 2.90 -4.65 -7.34
C GLY A 52 1.90 -5.24 -6.34
N TRP A 53 1.06 -6.13 -6.86
CA TRP A 53 0.10 -6.91 -6.09
C TRP A 53 0.20 -8.37 -6.49
N SER A 54 -0.15 -9.24 -5.56
CA SER A 54 -0.18 -10.69 -5.73
C SER A 54 -1.50 -11.26 -5.23
N SER A 55 -1.87 -12.43 -5.73
CA SER A 55 -2.96 -13.19 -5.14
C SER A 55 -2.58 -13.71 -3.75
N TYR A 56 -3.58 -13.98 -2.92
CA TYR A 56 -3.41 -14.58 -1.61
C TYR A 56 -2.69 -15.93 -1.67
N LEU A 57 -3.03 -16.76 -2.67
CA LEU A 57 -2.41 -18.08 -2.82
C LEU A 57 -0.92 -17.98 -3.15
N GLN A 58 -0.52 -17.04 -4.01
CA GLN A 58 0.90 -16.78 -4.29
C GLN A 58 1.62 -16.27 -3.04
N ALA A 59 1.04 -15.30 -2.34
CA ALA A 59 1.61 -14.78 -1.10
C ALA A 59 1.76 -15.89 -0.05
N LEU A 60 0.72 -16.71 0.15
CA LEU A 60 0.74 -17.82 1.10
C LEU A 60 1.80 -18.87 0.73
N ALA A 61 1.98 -19.18 -0.56
CA ALA A 61 3.03 -20.08 -1.02
C ALA A 61 4.42 -19.56 -0.65
N LEU A 62 4.69 -18.26 -0.89
CA LEU A 62 5.95 -17.62 -0.54
C LEU A 62 6.21 -17.62 0.98
N PHE A 63 5.22 -17.23 1.79
CA PHE A 63 5.34 -17.26 3.25
C PHE A 63 5.57 -18.68 3.78
N THR A 64 4.88 -19.67 3.21
CA THR A 64 5.03 -21.09 3.61
C THR A 64 6.40 -21.64 3.22
N ALA A 65 6.88 -21.33 2.02
CA ALA A 65 8.22 -21.70 1.57
C ALA A 65 9.30 -21.03 2.45
N ALA A 66 9.16 -19.73 2.75
CA ALA A 66 10.07 -19.04 3.66
C ALA A 66 10.11 -19.66 5.06
N ALA A 67 8.96 -20.04 5.63
CA ALA A 67 8.90 -20.71 6.92
C ALA A 67 9.65 -22.05 6.91
N ARG A 68 9.56 -22.81 5.81
CA ARG A 68 10.26 -24.10 5.65
C ARG A 68 11.76 -23.91 5.46
N VAL A 69 12.17 -23.05 4.52
CA VAL A 69 13.59 -22.79 4.21
C VAL A 69 14.36 -22.25 5.41
N LEU A 70 13.72 -21.38 6.21
CA LEU A 70 14.33 -20.84 7.43
C LEU A 70 14.14 -21.74 8.66
N GLY A 71 13.27 -22.75 8.59
CA GLY A 71 12.87 -23.56 9.75
C GLY A 71 12.19 -22.72 10.84
N ASP A 72 11.47 -21.67 10.45
CA ASP A 72 10.95 -20.65 11.35
C ASP A 72 9.43 -20.46 11.20
N PRO A 73 8.61 -20.96 12.14
CA PRO A 73 7.17 -20.79 12.09
C PRO A 73 6.72 -19.34 12.34
N ASP A 74 7.58 -18.49 12.92
CA ASP A 74 7.28 -17.09 13.23
C ASP A 74 7.75 -16.11 12.14
N VAL A 75 8.18 -16.61 10.98
CA VAL A 75 8.65 -15.79 9.86
C VAL A 75 7.63 -14.72 9.45
N GLY A 76 6.33 -15.01 9.59
CA GLY A 76 5.25 -14.04 9.36
C GLY A 76 5.42 -12.79 10.22
N ARG A 77 5.59 -12.98 11.54
CA ARG A 77 5.79 -11.88 12.50
C ARG A 77 7.05 -11.10 12.21
N LYS A 78 8.14 -11.78 11.87
CA LYS A 78 9.42 -11.15 11.56
C LYS A 78 9.35 -10.32 10.27
N ALA A 79 8.67 -10.84 9.24
CA ALA A 79 8.39 -10.06 8.04
C ALA A 79 7.52 -8.83 8.33
N GLY A 80 6.53 -8.95 9.22
CA GLY A 80 5.70 -7.82 9.67
C GLY A 80 6.52 -6.72 10.35
N ILE A 81 7.53 -7.08 11.15
CA ILE A 81 8.45 -6.12 11.78
C ILE A 81 9.25 -5.34 10.72
N GLU A 82 9.55 -5.97 9.59
CA GLU A 82 10.34 -5.37 8.51
C GLU A 82 9.51 -4.50 7.56
N VAL A 83 8.17 -4.55 7.60
CA VAL A 83 7.34 -3.94 6.55
C VAL A 83 7.50 -2.42 6.47
N LEU A 84 7.63 -1.72 7.61
CA LEU A 84 7.78 -0.27 7.59
C LEU A 84 9.09 0.16 6.90
N ARG A 85 10.14 -0.69 6.93
CA ARG A 85 11.37 -0.43 6.18
C ARG A 85 11.16 -0.50 4.67
N GLN A 86 10.19 -1.29 4.18
CA GLN A 86 9.82 -1.29 2.76
C GLN A 86 9.14 0.02 2.33
N TYR A 87 8.53 0.73 3.28
CA TYR A 87 7.99 2.05 3.05
C TYR A 87 9.02 3.17 3.26
N ALA A 88 10.28 2.85 3.65
CA ALA A 88 11.31 3.83 3.98
C ALA A 88 11.54 4.81 2.82
N GLY A 89 11.21 6.07 3.10
CA GLY A 89 11.25 7.18 2.15
C GLY A 89 10.28 7.10 0.96
N SER A 90 9.16 6.39 1.15
CA SER A 90 7.95 6.57 0.36
C SER A 90 7.07 7.68 0.95
N GLU A 91 6.16 8.24 0.14
CA GLU A 91 5.20 9.26 0.61
C GLU A 91 4.24 8.74 1.68
N ILE A 92 4.05 7.41 1.76
CA ILE A 92 3.18 6.76 2.75
C ILE A 92 3.71 6.98 4.17
N ILE A 93 5.01 6.89 4.41
CA ILE A 93 5.54 7.12 5.77
C ILE A 93 5.27 8.56 6.21
N SER A 94 5.51 9.53 5.34
CA SER A 94 5.20 10.94 5.64
C SER A 94 3.71 11.16 5.86
N LEU A 95 2.86 10.48 5.07
CA LEU A 95 1.43 10.50 5.26
C LEU A 95 1.03 9.95 6.64
N LEU A 96 1.52 8.77 7.01
CA LEU A 96 1.22 8.14 8.30
C LEU A 96 1.72 9.00 9.48
N ARG A 97 2.88 9.66 9.33
CA ARG A 97 3.41 10.60 10.34
C ARG A 97 2.59 11.90 10.43
N SER A 98 1.93 12.31 9.35
CA SER A 98 1.16 13.57 9.32
C SER A 98 -0.08 13.58 10.24
N PHE A 99 -0.52 12.43 10.75
CA PHE A 99 -1.63 12.33 11.71
C PHE A 99 -1.31 12.92 13.10
N GLY A 100 -0.07 13.31 13.36
CA GLY A 100 0.33 14.06 14.56
C GLY A 100 0.50 13.21 15.82
N SER A 101 -0.22 12.09 15.95
CA SER A 101 0.00 11.11 17.01
C SER A 101 -0.33 9.69 16.56
N LEU A 102 0.21 8.69 17.29
CA LEU A 102 -0.12 7.28 17.07
C LEU A 102 -1.62 7.02 17.25
N GLY A 103 -2.26 7.58 18.28
CA GLY A 103 -3.69 7.41 18.53
C GLY A 103 -4.55 7.88 17.35
N GLU A 104 -4.27 9.06 16.80
CA GLU A 104 -4.99 9.56 15.61
C GLU A 104 -4.77 8.65 14.40
N MET A 105 -3.55 8.16 14.18
CA MET A 105 -3.26 7.23 13.09
C MET A 105 -4.00 5.90 13.28
N MET A 106 -4.06 5.38 14.50
CA MET A 106 -4.76 4.12 14.78
C MET A 106 -6.27 4.23 14.56
N ARG A 107 -6.90 5.39 14.78
CA ARG A 107 -8.34 5.58 14.47
C ARG A 107 -8.68 5.39 12.99
N VAL A 108 -7.72 5.64 12.10
CA VAL A 108 -7.87 5.44 10.66
C VAL A 108 -7.16 4.19 10.15
N TYR A 109 -6.79 3.27 11.05
CA TYR A 109 -6.08 2.04 10.71
C TYR A 109 -6.72 1.22 9.57
N PRO A 110 -8.06 1.13 9.40
CA PRO A 110 -8.64 0.39 8.29
C PRO A 110 -8.19 0.89 6.91
N ALA A 111 -8.04 2.21 6.73
CA ALA A 111 -7.52 2.78 5.50
C ALA A 111 -6.00 2.56 5.34
N VAL A 112 -5.26 2.50 6.45
CA VAL A 112 -3.83 2.15 6.44
C VAL A 112 -3.62 0.68 6.04
N GLN A 113 -4.41 -0.22 6.61
CA GLN A 113 -4.35 -1.66 6.34
C GLN A 113 -4.76 -1.98 4.90
N ALA A 114 -5.70 -1.22 4.32
CA ALA A 114 -6.11 -1.34 2.91
C ALA A 114 -4.94 -1.25 1.92
N LYS A 115 -3.85 -0.56 2.30
CA LYS A 115 -2.62 -0.44 1.50
C LYS A 115 -1.84 -1.76 1.37
N GLN A 116 -2.19 -2.77 2.16
CA GLN A 116 -1.48 -4.06 2.21
C GLN A 116 -2.34 -5.25 1.80
N SER A 117 -3.65 -5.17 2.00
CA SER A 117 -4.56 -6.29 1.72
C SER A 117 -5.96 -5.79 1.41
N THR A 118 -6.55 -6.39 0.37
CA THR A 118 -7.94 -6.15 -0.06
C THR A 118 -8.89 -7.29 0.32
N ILE A 119 -8.38 -8.28 1.06
CA ILE A 119 -9.11 -9.47 1.49
C ILE A 119 -9.31 -9.56 3.01
N THR A 120 -8.85 -8.54 3.73
CA THR A 120 -8.95 -8.44 5.18
C THR A 120 -9.59 -7.14 5.55
N GLN A 121 -10.73 -7.20 6.22
CA GLN A 121 -11.37 -6.05 6.82
C GLN A 121 -10.85 -5.85 8.23
N SER A 122 -10.76 -4.59 8.65
CA SER A 122 -10.37 -4.25 10.01
C SER A 122 -11.29 -3.20 10.60
N GLU A 123 -11.48 -3.30 11.92
CA GLU A 123 -12.30 -2.41 12.72
C GLU A 123 -11.51 -2.06 13.98
N VAL A 124 -11.45 -0.78 14.29
CA VAL A 124 -10.78 -0.27 15.50
C VAL A 124 -11.84 -0.21 16.59
N LEU A 125 -11.72 -1.09 17.58
CA LEU A 125 -12.70 -1.19 18.66
C LEU A 125 -12.43 -0.18 19.77
N GLU A 126 -11.15 0.10 20.03
CA GLU A 126 -10.72 1.01 21.08
C GLU A 126 -9.37 1.66 20.74
N VAL A 127 -9.23 2.94 21.08
CA VAL A 127 -7.97 3.67 21.07
C VAL A 127 -7.87 4.48 22.36
N GLY A 128 -6.91 4.13 23.21
CA GLY A 128 -6.50 4.92 24.36
C GLY A 128 -5.11 5.56 24.16
N ASP A 129 -4.59 6.16 25.22
CA ASP A 129 -3.31 6.89 25.17
C ASP A 129 -2.09 5.94 25.10
N GLU A 130 -2.24 4.70 25.59
CA GLU A 130 -1.17 3.70 25.69
C GLU A 130 -1.57 2.35 25.06
N HIS A 131 -2.76 2.26 24.46
CA HIS A 131 -3.29 1.01 23.92
C HIS A 131 -4.27 1.19 22.76
N CYS A 132 -4.41 0.15 21.95
CA CYS A 132 -5.40 0.07 20.89
C CYS A 132 -5.87 -1.38 20.73
N VAL A 133 -7.16 -1.56 20.47
CA VAL A 133 -7.78 -2.86 20.21
C VAL A 133 -8.36 -2.87 18.80
N ILE A 134 -7.95 -3.86 17.99
CA ILE A 134 -8.29 -3.96 16.58
C ILE A 134 -8.86 -5.34 16.29
N SER A 135 -10.03 -5.37 15.68
CA SER A 135 -10.63 -6.57 15.10
C SER A 135 -10.23 -6.68 13.63
N VAL A 136 -9.84 -7.87 13.19
CA VAL A 136 -9.53 -8.17 11.79
C VAL A 136 -10.28 -9.43 11.37
N THR A 137 -10.98 -9.36 10.25
CA THR A 137 -11.66 -10.48 9.62
C THR A 137 -11.16 -10.66 8.20
N THR A 138 -10.95 -11.91 7.80
CA THR A 138 -10.64 -12.26 6.41
C THR A 138 -11.95 -12.58 5.69
N ASN A 139 -12.08 -12.16 4.43
CA ASN A 139 -13.25 -12.44 3.60
C ASN A 139 -13.63 -13.94 3.67
N ALA A 140 -14.93 -14.24 3.76
CA ALA A 140 -15.43 -15.58 4.05
C ALA A 140 -15.01 -16.67 3.05
N GLU A 141 -14.67 -16.29 1.82
CA GLU A 141 -14.19 -17.19 0.77
C GLU A 141 -12.73 -17.61 0.95
N ILE A 142 -12.00 -16.98 1.87
CA ILE A 142 -10.55 -17.16 2.04
C ILE A 142 -10.27 -17.76 3.42
N THR A 143 -9.62 -18.92 3.42
CA THR A 143 -9.13 -19.54 4.65
C THR A 143 -7.87 -18.81 5.13
N ARG A 144 -8.00 -18.09 6.26
CA ARG A 144 -6.91 -17.38 6.92
C ARG A 144 -5.80 -18.34 7.35
N ASN A 145 -4.54 -17.91 7.21
CA ASN A 145 -3.36 -18.64 7.67
C ASN A 145 -2.61 -17.90 8.80
N ARG A 146 -2.02 -18.68 9.72
CA ARG A 146 -1.29 -18.19 10.91
C ARG A 146 -0.15 -17.24 10.54
N LEU A 147 0.50 -17.43 9.40
CA LEU A 147 1.61 -16.58 8.94
C LEU A 147 1.16 -15.12 8.74
N PHE A 148 -0.04 -14.90 8.20
CA PHE A 148 -0.60 -13.56 8.04
C PHE A 148 -1.07 -12.95 9.36
N CYS A 149 -1.53 -13.76 10.30
CA CYS A 149 -1.81 -13.31 11.67
C CYS A 149 -0.54 -12.84 12.38
N GLY A 150 0.54 -13.63 12.27
CA GLY A 150 1.86 -13.25 12.76
C GLY A 150 2.34 -11.96 12.11
N TYR A 151 2.22 -11.85 10.78
CA TYR A 151 2.55 -10.63 10.05
C TYR A 151 1.79 -9.40 10.57
N THR A 152 0.48 -9.49 10.78
CA THR A 152 -0.31 -8.38 11.35
C THR A 152 0.21 -7.99 12.74
N CYS A 153 0.51 -8.95 13.61
CA CYS A 153 1.15 -8.65 14.91
C CYS A 153 2.49 -7.91 14.76
N GLY A 154 3.33 -8.37 13.84
CA GLY A 154 4.63 -7.76 13.56
C GLY A 154 4.49 -6.33 13.06
N ALA A 155 3.61 -6.10 12.08
CA ALA A 155 3.37 -4.79 11.49
C ALA A 155 2.80 -3.80 12.52
N LEU A 156 1.80 -4.21 13.30
CA LEU A 156 1.23 -3.40 14.37
C LEU A 156 2.28 -3.00 15.41
N SER A 157 3.18 -3.93 15.78
CA SER A 157 4.22 -3.63 16.78
C SER A 157 5.13 -2.48 16.38
N GLN A 158 5.27 -2.19 15.09
CA GLN A 158 6.17 -1.14 14.59
C GLN A 158 5.48 0.22 14.43
N MET A 159 4.17 0.31 14.58
CA MET A 159 3.44 1.57 14.43
C MET A 159 3.94 2.69 15.37
N PRO A 160 4.27 2.43 16.65
CA PRO A 160 4.82 3.47 17.53
C PRO A 160 6.18 4.00 17.08
N VAL A 161 6.98 3.18 16.38
CA VAL A 161 8.32 3.59 15.90
C VAL A 161 8.23 4.75 14.91
N LEU A 162 7.13 4.86 14.16
CA LEU A 162 6.87 6.01 13.27
C LEU A 162 6.82 7.34 14.02
N PHE A 163 6.50 7.30 15.31
CA PHE A 163 6.35 8.44 16.21
C PHE A 163 7.49 8.51 17.26
N GLY A 164 8.61 7.83 17.01
CA GLY A 164 9.80 7.89 17.87
C GLY A 164 9.73 7.06 19.16
N MET A 165 8.71 6.22 19.32
CA MET A 165 8.57 5.32 20.47
C MET A 165 9.25 3.96 20.22
N GLU A 166 9.48 3.20 21.29
CA GLU A 166 9.85 1.79 21.17
C GLU A 166 8.67 0.96 20.60
N PRO A 167 8.95 -0.20 19.95
CA PRO A 167 7.91 -1.08 19.43
C PRO A 167 6.85 -1.45 20.46
N ALA A 168 5.59 -1.51 20.03
CA ALA A 168 4.47 -1.94 20.86
C ALA A 168 4.53 -3.43 21.16
N ILE A 169 3.99 -3.80 22.32
CA ILE A 169 3.65 -5.18 22.63
C ILE A 169 2.30 -5.48 22.00
N VAL A 170 2.27 -6.48 21.12
CA VAL A 170 1.03 -6.92 20.44
C VAL A 170 0.75 -8.38 20.77
N VAL A 171 -0.43 -8.63 21.31
CA VAL A 171 -0.98 -9.97 21.57
C VAL A 171 -2.23 -10.19 20.72
N GLU A 172 -2.52 -11.46 20.43
CA GLU A 172 -3.67 -11.88 19.64
C GLU A 172 -4.55 -12.84 20.47
N PRO A 173 -5.45 -12.33 21.31
CA PRO A 173 -6.34 -13.17 22.14
C PRO A 173 -7.30 -14.05 21.32
N GLU A 174 -7.94 -13.52 20.28
CA GLU A 174 -8.83 -14.27 19.38
C GLU A 174 -8.17 -14.46 18.00
N CYS A 175 -8.36 -15.59 17.32
CA CYS A 175 -7.84 -15.81 15.98
C CYS A 175 -8.72 -16.75 15.16
N GLN A 176 -9.03 -16.34 13.92
CA GLN A 176 -9.76 -17.17 12.95
C GLN A 176 -9.07 -18.52 12.70
N THR A 177 -7.73 -18.57 12.78
CA THR A 177 -6.98 -19.82 12.59
C THR A 177 -7.11 -20.80 13.77
N ARG A 178 -7.60 -20.32 14.92
CA ARG A 178 -7.92 -21.11 16.11
C ARG A 178 -9.42 -21.42 16.25
N GLY A 179 -10.23 -20.99 15.28
CA GLY A 179 -11.68 -21.22 15.26
C GLY A 179 -12.54 -20.06 15.74
N ASP A 180 -11.93 -18.93 16.13
CA ASP A 180 -12.69 -17.73 16.52
C ASP A 180 -13.32 -17.04 15.31
N GLY A 181 -14.35 -16.21 15.54
CA GLY A 181 -15.03 -15.48 14.45
C GLY A 181 -14.19 -14.38 13.79
N ARG A 182 -13.14 -13.92 14.48
CA ARG A 182 -12.24 -12.84 14.06
C ARG A 182 -10.85 -13.04 14.66
N CYS A 183 -9.89 -12.25 14.18
CA CYS A 183 -8.63 -12.05 14.89
C CYS A 183 -8.72 -10.76 15.69
N LEU A 184 -8.55 -10.83 17.01
CA LEU A 184 -8.54 -9.66 17.88
C LEU A 184 -7.08 -9.39 18.26
N TYR A 185 -6.61 -8.17 18.02
CA TYR A 185 -5.26 -7.72 18.36
C TYR A 185 -5.34 -6.64 19.44
N GLU A 186 -4.60 -6.84 20.52
CA GLU A 186 -4.39 -5.84 21.56
C GLU A 186 -2.95 -5.33 21.45
N MET A 187 -2.82 -4.03 21.18
CA MET A 187 -1.56 -3.34 21.04
C MET A 187 -1.36 -2.41 22.25
N ARG A 188 -0.19 -2.44 22.87
CA ARG A 188 0.19 -1.55 23.98
C ARG A 188 1.54 -0.90 23.71
N TRP A 189 1.65 0.39 23.96
CA TRP A 189 2.89 1.17 23.81
C TRP A 189 3.12 2.05 25.04
N ASP A 190 4.37 2.47 25.26
CA ASP A 190 4.70 3.47 26.28
C ASP A 190 5.02 4.81 25.58
N PRO A 191 4.15 5.83 25.69
CA PRO A 191 4.39 7.16 25.13
C PRO A 191 5.71 7.79 25.60
N ARG A 192 6.19 7.43 26.78
CA ARG A 192 7.41 7.98 27.40
C ARG A 192 8.68 7.27 26.96
N SER A 193 8.55 6.13 26.27
CA SER A 193 9.71 5.48 25.63
C SER A 193 10.39 6.39 24.60
N SER A 194 9.69 7.46 24.17
CA SER A 194 10.18 8.50 23.26
C SER A 194 11.08 9.56 23.92
N PHE A 195 11.00 9.79 25.24
CA PHE A 195 11.51 11.03 25.85
C PHE A 195 12.95 10.94 26.37
N GLU A 196 13.48 9.74 26.60
CA GLU A 196 14.86 9.53 27.08
C GLU A 196 15.81 9.00 25.99
N ALA A 197 15.28 8.71 24.79
CA ALA A 197 16.01 8.01 23.73
C ALA A 197 16.66 8.98 22.72
N ASN A 198 17.81 9.52 23.12
CA ASN A 198 18.99 9.89 22.32
C ASN A 198 18.80 10.83 21.10
N LEU A 199 19.51 11.97 21.12
CA LEU A 199 19.68 12.93 20.00
C LEU A 199 19.95 12.25 18.64
N GLU A 200 20.58 11.07 18.65
CA GLU A 200 20.80 10.24 17.47
C GLU A 200 19.51 9.76 16.79
N LYS A 201 18.47 9.36 17.56
CA LYS A 201 17.17 8.96 16.99
C LYS A 201 16.43 10.15 16.36
N GLU A 202 16.52 11.33 16.96
CA GLU A 202 15.95 12.56 16.41
C GLU A 202 16.70 13.00 15.13
N LEU A 203 18.02 12.86 15.10
CA LEU A 203 18.82 13.08 13.90
C LEU A 203 18.49 12.09 12.78
N ASP A 204 18.32 10.80 13.09
CA ASP A 204 17.91 9.80 12.12
C ASP A 204 16.49 10.05 11.61
N TYR A 205 15.58 10.47 12.49
CA TYR A 205 14.23 10.93 12.13
C TYR A 205 14.27 12.09 11.12
N LEU A 206 15.02 13.16 11.42
CA LEU A 206 15.16 14.32 10.53
C LEU A 206 15.86 13.96 9.21
N ARG A 207 16.83 13.04 9.23
CA ARG A 207 17.49 12.53 8.02
C ARG A 207 16.52 11.76 7.13
N GLU A 208 15.69 10.90 7.71
CA GLU A 208 14.65 10.19 6.95
C GLU A 208 13.66 11.17 6.31
N GLU A 209 13.23 12.20 7.05
CA GLU A 209 12.33 13.23 6.54
C GLU A 209 12.95 14.02 5.38
N LEU A 210 14.21 14.44 5.51
CA LEU A 210 14.97 15.08 4.43
C LEU A 210 15.13 14.15 3.21
N GLN A 211 15.34 12.86 3.43
CA GLN A 211 15.40 11.88 2.33
C GLN A 211 14.05 11.74 1.61
N VAL A 212 12.93 11.78 2.33
CA VAL A 212 11.60 11.79 1.71
C VAL A 212 11.42 13.05 0.86
N LEU A 213 11.70 14.23 1.42
CA LEU A 213 11.58 15.50 0.70
C LEU A 213 12.47 15.53 -0.55
N THR A 214 13.70 15.05 -0.43
CA THR A 214 14.65 14.94 -1.55
C THR A 214 14.13 13.98 -2.61
N ARG A 215 13.53 12.85 -2.22
CA ARG A 215 12.92 11.91 -3.17
C ARG A 215 11.68 12.49 -3.83
N ARG A 216 10.82 13.20 -3.10
CA ARG A 216 9.69 13.94 -3.69
C ARG A 216 10.18 14.91 -4.76
N PHE A 217 11.20 15.70 -4.42
CA PHE A 217 11.80 16.62 -5.38
C PHE A 217 12.37 15.90 -6.61
N ARG A 218 13.11 14.79 -6.42
CA ARG A 218 13.63 13.99 -7.53
C ARG A 218 12.55 13.30 -8.35
N SER A 219 11.47 12.84 -7.75
CA SER A 219 10.32 12.29 -8.48
C SER A 219 9.65 13.37 -9.32
N LEU A 220 9.53 14.60 -8.79
CA LEU A 220 9.04 15.75 -9.56
C LEU A 220 9.99 16.13 -10.71
N GLU A 221 11.30 16.11 -10.47
CA GLU A 221 12.32 16.33 -11.51
C GLU A 221 12.28 15.23 -12.58
N ALA A 222 12.15 13.96 -12.19
CA ALA A 222 12.07 12.82 -13.10
C ALA A 222 10.82 12.91 -13.97
N VAL A 223 9.66 13.25 -13.40
CA VAL A 223 8.43 13.51 -14.16
C VAL A 223 8.66 14.66 -15.14
N ALA A 224 9.22 15.79 -14.70
CA ALA A 224 9.50 16.92 -15.60
C ALA A 224 10.50 16.56 -16.73
N GLN A 225 11.51 15.75 -16.44
CA GLN A 225 12.52 15.31 -17.39
C GLN A 225 11.95 14.28 -18.37
N GLU A 226 11.16 13.32 -17.90
CA GLU A 226 10.46 12.35 -18.72
C GLU A 226 9.44 13.05 -19.63
N LEU A 227 8.66 14.00 -19.11
CA LEU A 227 7.77 14.87 -19.86
C LEU A 227 8.49 15.64 -20.97
N SER A 228 9.70 16.15 -20.69
CA SER A 228 10.51 16.87 -21.69
C SER A 228 11.11 15.96 -22.77
N SER A 229 11.23 14.65 -22.48
CA SER A 229 11.85 13.65 -23.36
C SER A 229 10.83 12.80 -24.13
N ALA A 230 9.58 12.80 -23.68
CA ALA A 230 8.51 12.02 -24.27
C ALA A 230 8.16 12.58 -25.65
N ARG A 231 8.06 11.68 -26.63
CA ARG A 231 7.78 12.03 -28.03
C ARG A 231 6.30 11.97 -28.38
N ASP A 232 5.48 11.41 -27.48
CA ASP A 232 4.04 11.21 -27.66
C ASP A 232 3.29 11.33 -26.31
N VAL A 233 2.08 11.87 -26.37
CA VAL A 233 1.23 12.19 -25.22
C VAL A 233 0.74 10.92 -24.51
N ASP A 234 0.51 9.82 -25.25
CA ASP A 234 0.07 8.55 -24.64
C ASP A 234 1.11 8.00 -23.65
N SER A 235 2.40 8.07 -23.99
CA SER A 235 3.48 7.60 -23.12
C SER A 235 3.62 8.46 -21.85
N VAL A 236 3.36 9.76 -21.98
CA VAL A 236 3.31 10.68 -20.84
C VAL A 236 2.15 10.33 -19.92
N LEU A 237 0.94 10.17 -20.47
CA LEU A 237 -0.25 9.90 -19.68
C LEU A 237 -0.16 8.54 -18.99
N GLU A 238 0.39 7.52 -19.66
CA GLU A 238 0.67 6.21 -19.05
C GLU A 238 1.64 6.34 -17.87
N THR A 239 2.72 7.12 -18.03
CA THR A 239 3.71 7.39 -16.98
C THR A 239 3.07 8.08 -15.79
N ILE A 240 2.32 9.16 -16.00
CA ILE A 240 1.63 9.89 -14.93
C ILE A 240 0.62 8.98 -14.22
N THR A 241 -0.12 8.16 -14.97
CA THR A 241 -1.09 7.20 -14.42
C THR A 241 -0.39 6.19 -13.51
N ARG A 242 0.76 5.64 -13.93
CA ARG A 242 1.60 4.76 -13.11
C ARG A 242 2.09 5.47 -11.84
N HIS A 243 2.60 6.70 -11.96
CA HIS A 243 3.10 7.48 -10.83
C HIS A 243 2.01 7.87 -9.83
N ALA A 244 0.81 8.21 -10.31
CA ALA A 244 -0.36 8.44 -9.47
C ALA A 244 -0.74 7.17 -8.70
N GLY A 245 -0.78 6.01 -9.37
CA GLY A 245 -1.02 4.71 -8.73
C GLY A 245 0.01 4.39 -7.63
N VAL A 246 1.28 4.73 -7.85
CA VAL A 246 2.35 4.59 -6.84
C VAL A 246 2.09 5.43 -5.60
N ALA A 247 1.54 6.64 -5.76
CA ALA A 247 1.34 7.57 -4.67
C ALA A 247 0.18 7.18 -3.74
N VAL A 248 -0.95 6.72 -4.30
CA VAL A 248 -2.14 6.30 -3.53
C VAL A 248 -2.12 4.83 -3.12
N ARG A 249 -1.30 4.01 -3.79
CA ARG A 249 -1.21 2.54 -3.64
C ARG A 249 -2.56 1.83 -3.62
N ALA A 250 -3.49 2.35 -4.40
CA ALA A 250 -4.70 1.63 -4.73
C ALA A 250 -4.35 0.41 -5.59
N PRO A 251 -5.03 -0.74 -5.41
CA PRO A 251 -4.87 -1.88 -6.30
C PRO A 251 -5.19 -1.47 -7.74
N ARG A 252 -6.23 -0.65 -7.90
CA ARG A 252 -6.82 -0.31 -9.18
C ARG A 252 -6.84 1.21 -9.38
N TYR A 253 -6.44 1.66 -10.56
CA TYR A 253 -6.51 3.06 -10.93
C TYR A 253 -6.71 3.24 -12.44
N LEU A 254 -7.25 4.41 -12.81
CA LEU A 254 -7.70 4.72 -14.15
C LEU A 254 -7.53 6.20 -14.45
N LEU A 255 -6.95 6.53 -15.59
CA LEU A 255 -7.00 7.84 -16.21
C LEU A 255 -7.88 7.77 -17.45
N ALA A 256 -8.89 8.64 -17.53
CA ALA A 256 -9.73 8.80 -18.70
C ALA A 256 -9.67 10.26 -19.16
N ALA A 257 -9.04 10.51 -20.32
CA ALA A 257 -8.85 11.86 -20.85
C ALA A 257 -9.31 11.97 -22.31
N ARG A 258 -9.90 13.11 -22.67
CA ARG A 258 -10.29 13.47 -24.04
C ARG A 258 -9.48 14.67 -24.47
N LEU A 259 -8.54 14.45 -25.38
CA LEU A 259 -7.74 15.54 -25.95
C LEU A 259 -8.54 16.27 -27.04
N PRO A 260 -8.22 17.55 -27.31
CA PRO A 260 -8.83 18.28 -28.42
C PRO A 260 -8.62 17.56 -29.76
N GLY A 261 -9.71 17.17 -30.42
CA GLY A 261 -9.69 16.47 -31.71
C GLY A 261 -9.87 14.95 -31.62
N ASP A 262 -9.82 14.36 -30.43
CA ASP A 262 -10.08 12.93 -30.24
C ASP A 262 -11.58 12.61 -30.36
N ARG A 263 -11.91 11.51 -31.07
CA ARG A 263 -13.28 11.00 -31.20
C ARG A 263 -13.75 10.21 -29.97
N SER A 264 -12.82 9.64 -29.22
CA SER A 264 -13.07 8.80 -28.04
C SER A 264 -12.06 9.16 -26.94
N PRO A 265 -12.43 9.05 -25.65
CA PRO A 265 -11.48 9.25 -24.58
C PRO A 265 -10.37 8.20 -24.63
N ARG A 266 -9.14 8.64 -24.37
CA ARG A 266 -7.98 7.80 -24.09
C ARG A 266 -8.10 7.28 -22.66
N VAL A 267 -7.90 5.98 -22.48
CA VAL A 267 -8.09 5.31 -21.22
C VAL A 267 -6.82 4.53 -20.89
N HIS A 268 -6.20 4.87 -19.76
CA HIS A 268 -5.08 4.13 -19.18
C HIS A 268 -5.54 3.54 -17.85
N SER A 269 -5.34 2.24 -17.66
CA SER A 269 -5.84 1.53 -16.48
C SER A 269 -4.82 0.52 -15.97
N VAL A 270 -4.80 0.33 -14.65
CA VAL A 270 -4.07 -0.76 -14.00
C VAL A 270 -5.00 -1.47 -13.02
N GLY A 271 -4.93 -2.81 -13.01
CA GLY A 271 -5.82 -3.65 -12.21
C GLY A 271 -7.23 -3.80 -12.81
N PHE A 272 -7.41 -3.55 -14.11
CA PHE A 272 -8.67 -3.74 -14.83
C PHE A 272 -8.46 -4.66 -16.03
N GLY A 273 -9.48 -5.45 -16.38
CA GLY A 273 -9.57 -6.03 -17.72
C GLY A 273 -10.02 -4.98 -18.74
N ASP A 274 -9.72 -5.18 -20.02
CA ASP A 274 -9.94 -4.16 -21.07
C ASP A 274 -11.38 -3.62 -21.14
N GLU A 275 -12.38 -4.50 -21.11
CA GLU A 275 -13.80 -4.10 -21.16
C GLU A 275 -14.29 -3.47 -19.84
N GLU A 276 -13.72 -3.91 -18.72
CA GLU A 276 -14.01 -3.35 -17.40
C GLU A 276 -13.45 -1.93 -17.29
N ALA A 277 -12.23 -1.70 -17.80
CA ALA A 277 -11.58 -0.40 -17.84
C ALA A 277 -12.40 0.61 -18.65
N LYS A 278 -12.92 0.22 -19.82
CA LYS A 278 -13.79 1.08 -20.65
C LYS A 278 -15.08 1.45 -19.92
N THR A 279 -15.69 0.47 -19.24
CA THR A 279 -16.91 0.70 -18.46
C THR A 279 -16.66 1.65 -17.29
N ALA A 280 -15.58 1.42 -16.53
CA ALA A 280 -15.17 2.29 -15.44
C ALA A 280 -14.85 3.71 -15.93
N ALA A 281 -14.20 3.86 -17.09
CA ALA A 281 -13.92 5.16 -17.70
C ALA A 281 -15.18 5.93 -18.07
N ALA A 282 -16.17 5.25 -18.67
CA ALA A 282 -17.45 5.89 -18.98
C ALA A 282 -18.18 6.37 -17.71
N GLN A 283 -18.15 5.57 -16.64
CA GLN A 283 -18.74 5.93 -15.35
C GLN A 283 -18.02 7.11 -14.69
N VAL A 284 -16.68 7.08 -14.62
CA VAL A 284 -15.87 8.15 -14.04
C VAL A 284 -16.07 9.46 -14.78
N LEU A 285 -16.17 9.44 -16.11
CA LEU A 285 -16.42 10.64 -16.90
C LEU A 285 -17.86 11.17 -16.78
N ALA A 286 -18.83 10.31 -16.46
CA ALA A 286 -20.24 10.68 -16.32
C ALA A 286 -20.62 11.15 -14.90
N ALA A 287 -19.93 10.65 -13.88
CA ALA A 287 -20.16 11.01 -12.48
C ALA A 287 -19.96 12.52 -12.22
N GLY A 288 -20.56 13.09 -11.18
CA GLY A 288 -20.16 14.42 -10.69
C GLY A 288 -18.83 14.35 -9.93
N ALA A 289 -18.09 15.45 -9.80
CA ALA A 289 -16.85 15.51 -9.01
C ALA A 289 -17.09 15.32 -7.49
N GLU A 290 -18.35 15.17 -7.06
CA GLU A 290 -18.78 15.03 -5.67
C GLU A 290 -19.09 13.57 -5.26
N GLU A 291 -19.03 12.60 -6.17
CA GLU A 291 -19.26 11.18 -5.86
C GLU A 291 -17.97 10.48 -5.37
N ASP A 292 -17.34 11.03 -4.32
CA ASP A 292 -16.29 10.32 -3.55
C ASP A 292 -16.98 9.25 -2.66
N GLU A 293 -17.45 8.17 -3.26
CA GLU A 293 -18.00 7.02 -2.54
C GLU A 293 -16.86 6.20 -1.92
N GLY A 294 -16.35 6.62 -0.74
CA GLY A 294 -15.48 5.88 0.20
C GLY A 294 -14.33 5.04 -0.39
N SER A 295 -14.66 3.96 -1.07
CA SER A 295 -13.81 3.07 -1.87
C SER A 295 -13.34 3.66 -3.21
N ARG A 296 -13.81 4.83 -3.62
CA ARG A 296 -13.44 5.52 -4.86
C ARG A 296 -12.94 6.92 -4.54
N LEU A 297 -11.85 7.31 -5.18
CA LEU A 297 -11.27 8.65 -5.10
C LEU A 297 -11.11 9.18 -6.51
N VAL A 298 -11.83 10.25 -6.86
CA VAL A 298 -11.85 10.80 -8.22
C VAL A 298 -11.44 12.27 -8.22
N VAL A 299 -10.57 12.64 -9.14
CA VAL A 299 -10.12 14.03 -9.33
C VAL A 299 -10.17 14.44 -10.79
N ASP A 300 -10.46 15.72 -11.04
CA ASP A 300 -10.47 16.28 -12.39
C ASP A 300 -9.04 16.53 -12.89
N VAL A 301 -8.82 16.17 -14.15
CA VAL A 301 -7.62 16.50 -14.92
C VAL A 301 -7.98 17.69 -15.79
N ALA A 302 -7.71 18.89 -15.27
CA ALA A 302 -8.06 20.15 -15.91
C ALA A 302 -6.95 21.19 -15.75
N SER A 303 -6.78 22.00 -16.79
CA SER A 303 -6.04 23.26 -16.73
C SER A 303 -6.99 24.40 -16.36
N ALA A 304 -6.45 25.60 -16.12
CA ALA A 304 -7.25 26.81 -15.87
C ALA A 304 -8.24 27.16 -17.02
N ARG A 305 -8.07 26.57 -18.20
CA ARG A 305 -8.86 26.88 -19.41
C ARG A 305 -9.60 25.70 -20.01
N THR A 306 -9.24 24.47 -19.67
CA THR A 306 -9.74 23.28 -20.36
C THR A 306 -9.77 22.08 -19.42
N HIS A 307 -10.92 21.41 -19.38
CA HIS A 307 -11.08 20.13 -18.71
C HIS A 307 -10.76 19.00 -19.69
N PHE A 308 -9.74 18.21 -19.39
CA PHE A 308 -9.29 17.11 -20.24
C PHE A 308 -9.94 15.79 -19.85
N GLY A 309 -10.24 15.57 -18.58
CA GLY A 309 -10.79 14.29 -18.14
C GLY A 309 -10.64 14.09 -16.65
N ARG A 310 -10.46 12.84 -16.21
CA ARG A 310 -10.42 12.47 -14.80
C ARG A 310 -9.45 11.35 -14.51
N LEU A 311 -8.91 11.41 -13.31
CA LEU A 311 -8.05 10.40 -12.71
C LEU A 311 -8.76 9.81 -11.49
N ALA A 312 -8.85 8.49 -11.43
CA ALA A 312 -9.58 7.77 -10.40
C ALA A 312 -8.75 6.63 -9.81
N ALA A 313 -8.83 6.46 -8.49
CA ALA A 313 -8.27 5.34 -7.75
C ALA A 313 -9.40 4.56 -7.06
N PHE A 314 -9.26 3.24 -6.99
CA PHE A 314 -10.30 2.35 -6.50
C PHE A 314 -9.76 1.32 -5.52
N TYR A 315 -10.49 1.16 -4.42
CA TYR A 315 -10.46 -0.03 -3.58
C TYR A 315 -11.74 -0.85 -3.76
N PRO A 316 -11.77 -2.12 -3.34
CA PRO A 316 -13.02 -2.83 -3.14
C PRO A 316 -13.91 -2.14 -2.10
N GLU A 317 -15.20 -2.45 -2.12
CA GLU A 317 -16.15 -1.95 -1.14
C GLU A 317 -15.72 -2.33 0.30
N GLY A 318 -15.99 -1.43 1.25
CA GLY A 318 -15.58 -1.58 2.65
C GLY A 318 -14.17 -1.11 2.98
N TYR A 319 -13.38 -0.70 1.97
CA TYR A 319 -12.08 -0.05 2.14
C TYR A 319 -12.18 1.43 1.75
N GLY A 320 -11.32 2.26 2.32
CA GLY A 320 -11.35 3.70 2.10
C GLY A 320 -9.97 4.32 1.91
N PHE A 321 -9.97 5.55 1.40
CA PHE A 321 -8.79 6.39 1.26
C PHE A 321 -8.57 7.27 2.49
N LEU A 322 -7.31 7.64 2.74
CA LEU A 322 -6.98 8.67 3.71
C LEU A 322 -7.24 10.06 3.11
N PRO A 323 -7.71 11.06 3.88
CA PRO A 323 -8.03 12.39 3.34
C PRO A 323 -6.89 13.05 2.57
N GLN A 324 -5.66 12.86 3.02
CA GLN A 324 -4.46 13.45 2.41
C GLN A 324 -4.11 12.81 1.05
N GLU A 325 -4.62 11.62 0.74
CA GLU A 325 -4.39 10.94 -0.54
C GLU A 325 -5.06 11.67 -1.71
N ARG A 326 -6.17 12.37 -1.44
CA ARG A 326 -6.82 13.25 -2.41
C ARG A 326 -5.87 14.36 -2.88
N SER A 327 -5.14 14.98 -1.95
CA SER A 327 -4.17 16.03 -2.27
C SER A 327 -3.02 15.51 -3.12
N LEU A 328 -2.55 14.28 -2.87
CA LEU A 328 -1.55 13.63 -3.71
C LEU A 328 -2.09 13.38 -5.13
N LEU A 329 -3.29 12.82 -5.24
CA LEU A 329 -3.89 12.52 -6.53
C LEU A 329 -4.15 13.79 -7.36
N LEU A 330 -4.57 14.89 -6.71
CA LEU A 330 -4.73 16.20 -7.35
C LEU A 330 -3.41 16.74 -7.93
N ALA A 331 -2.27 16.56 -7.23
CA ALA A 331 -0.98 17.01 -7.74
C ALA A 331 -0.60 16.28 -9.05
N TYR A 332 -0.81 14.96 -9.11
CA TYR A 332 -0.59 14.19 -10.34
C TYR A 332 -1.58 14.53 -11.45
N ALA A 333 -2.84 14.80 -11.12
CA ALA A 333 -3.83 15.28 -12.09
C ALA A 333 -3.42 16.64 -12.70
N GLY A 334 -2.83 17.53 -11.89
CA GLY A 334 -2.25 18.78 -12.37
C GLY A 334 -1.11 18.58 -13.38
N HIS A 335 -0.25 17.58 -13.16
CA HIS A 335 0.77 17.19 -14.13
C HIS A 335 0.18 16.63 -15.42
N ALA A 336 -0.86 15.77 -15.32
CA ALA A 336 -1.55 15.23 -16.48
C ALA A 336 -2.24 16.31 -17.32
N ALA A 337 -2.73 17.38 -16.68
CA ALA A 337 -3.35 18.51 -17.37
C ALA A 337 -2.33 19.46 -18.02
N ALA A 338 -1.06 19.40 -17.63
CA ALA A 338 0.02 20.23 -18.17
C ALA A 338 0.79 19.57 -19.32
N ALA A 339 0.67 18.24 -19.45
CA ALA A 339 1.16 17.45 -20.58
C ALA A 339 0.37 17.74 -21.86
#